data_AF-A0A7X8HT94-F1
#
_entry.id   AF-A0A7X8HT94-F1
#
_cell.length_a   1.000
_cell.length_b   1.000
_cell.length_c   1.000
_cell.angle_alpha   90.00
_cell.angle_beta   90.00
_cell.angle_gamma   90.00
#
_symmetry.space_group_name_H-M   'P 1'
#
loop_
_entity.id
_entity.type
_entity.pdbx_description
1 polymer ?
#
loop_
_entity_poly.entity_id
_entity_poly.type
_entity_poly.pdbx_seq_one_letter_code
_entity_poly.pdbx_strand_id
1 'polypeptide(L)'
;SKDKLLEDSLVFNLTDALLQGNKAAAVRELKQMLDGGAIPLAILGTLSWQLRLLLSVKVLKKQGKSVTEIARILKSHQYPAKKCYQYSDKFTEEELLGLLENLLEANYNIVTGRYNPELALEMAIIA
;
A
#
# COMPACT_ATOMS: atom_id res chain seq x y z
N SER A 1 4.94 10.19 18.21
CA SER A 1 4.11 10.93 17.24
C SER A 1 3.31 9.91 16.44
N LYS A 2 2.10 10.24 15.97
CA LYS A 2 1.30 9.41 15.05
C LYS A 2 2.12 8.93 13.82
N ASP A 3 3.15 9.69 13.46
CA ASP A 3 4.12 9.38 12.40
C ASP A 3 5.01 8.15 12.67
N LYS A 4 5.10 7.67 13.91
CA LYS A 4 5.93 6.52 14.31
C LYS A 4 5.20 5.18 14.23
N LEU A 5 3.87 5.19 14.07
CA LEU A 5 3.05 3.97 13.92
C LEU A 5 2.89 3.56 12.45
N LEU A 6 3.02 4.54 11.55
CA LEU A 6 3.16 4.34 10.10
C LEU A 6 4.66 4.33 9.76
N GLU A 7 5.46 3.60 10.52
CA GLU A 7 6.83 3.32 10.08
C GLU A 7 6.74 2.66 8.69
N ASP A 8 7.55 3.14 7.75
CA ASP A 8 7.63 2.58 6.40
C ASP A 8 7.64 1.04 6.43
N SER A 9 8.34 0.43 7.40
CA SER A 9 8.46 -1.02 7.60
C SER A 9 7.13 -1.75 7.73
N LEU A 10 6.20 -1.27 8.56
CA LEU A 10 4.90 -1.94 8.80
C LEU A 10 4.01 -1.89 7.57
N VAL A 11 3.98 -0.76 6.86
CA VAL A 11 3.18 -0.66 5.63
C VAL A 11 3.81 -1.48 4.50
N PHE A 12 5.15 -1.55 4.44
CA PHE A 12 5.84 -2.49 3.53
C PHE A 12 5.52 -3.96 3.87
N ASN A 13 5.49 -4.35 5.14
CA ASN A 13 5.13 -5.71 5.54
C ASN A 13 3.69 -6.05 5.15
N LEU A 14 2.75 -5.13 5.40
CA LEU A 14 1.35 -5.30 4.99
C LEU A 14 1.22 -5.40 3.47
N THR A 15 1.90 -4.53 2.72
CA THR A 15 1.89 -4.54 1.25
C THR A 15 2.47 -5.84 0.69
N ASP A 16 3.57 -6.33 1.27
CA ASP A 16 4.21 -7.58 0.87
C ASP A 16 3.31 -8.79 1.18
N ALA A 17 2.68 -8.81 2.35
CA ALA A 17 1.74 -9.87 2.73
C ALA A 17 0.50 -9.91 1.81
N LEU A 18 -0.03 -8.74 1.42
CA LEU A 18 -1.14 -8.62 0.48
C LEU A 18 -0.78 -9.19 -0.89
N LEU A 19 0.38 -8.77 -1.43
CA LEU A 19 0.80 -9.15 -2.76
C LEU A 19 1.27 -10.62 -2.85
N GLN A 20 1.74 -11.21 -1.74
CA GLN A 20 2.02 -12.64 -1.67
C GLN A 20 0.77 -13.51 -1.49
N GLY A 21 -0.42 -12.90 -1.41
CA GLY A 21 -1.68 -13.61 -1.15
C GLY A 21 -1.76 -14.21 0.27
N ASN A 22 -0.87 -13.79 1.18
CA ASN A 22 -0.85 -14.29 2.55
C ASN A 22 -1.86 -13.52 3.41
N LYS A 23 -3.15 -13.81 3.20
CA LYS A 23 -4.27 -13.16 3.89
C LYS A 23 -4.12 -13.20 5.41
N ALA A 24 -3.63 -14.32 5.96
CA ALA A 24 -3.39 -14.46 7.39
C ALA A 24 -2.31 -13.50 7.92
N ALA A 25 -1.21 -13.32 7.17
CA ALA A 25 -0.19 -12.33 7.53
C ALA A 25 -0.73 -10.90 7.38
N ALA A 26 -1.41 -10.59 6.28
CA ALA A 26 -1.94 -9.25 6.03
C ALA A 26 -2.93 -8.81 7.13
N VAL A 27 -3.84 -9.69 7.55
CA VAL A 27 -4.77 -9.42 8.67
C VAL A 27 -4.02 -9.23 9.99
N ARG A 28 -2.96 -10.01 10.25
CA ARG A 28 -2.15 -9.83 11.47
C ARG A 28 -1.45 -8.47 11.48
N GLU A 29 -0.85 -8.06 10.37
CA GLU A 29 -0.19 -6.75 10.26
C GLU A 29 -1.19 -5.61 10.42
N LEU A 30 -2.37 -5.70 9.77
CA LEU A 30 -3.44 -4.71 9.95
C LEU A 30 -3.84 -4.59 11.42
N LYS A 31 -4.07 -5.72 12.10
CA LYS A 31 -4.46 -5.73 13.52
C LYS A 31 -3.40 -5.09 14.40
N GLN A 32 -2.12 -5.40 14.18
CA GLN A 32 -1.04 -4.74 14.93
C GLN A 32 -1.03 -3.22 14.74
N MET A 33 -1.31 -2.73 13.53
CA MET A 33 -1.41 -1.29 13.29
C MET A 33 -2.61 -0.67 14.03
N LEU A 34 -3.77 -1.33 13.99
CA LEU A 34 -4.98 -0.89 14.67
C LEU A 34 -4.83 -0.91 16.20
N ASP A 35 -4.31 -2.00 16.76
CA ASP A 35 -4.02 -2.15 18.19
C ASP A 35 -2.97 -1.12 18.67
N GLY A 36 -2.05 -0.75 17.78
CA GLY A 36 -1.09 0.34 18.00
C GLY A 36 -1.72 1.74 17.98
N GLY A 37 -3.00 1.87 17.69
CA GLY A 37 -3.75 3.13 17.65
C GLY A 37 -3.69 3.86 16.30
N ALA A 38 -3.29 3.19 15.23
CA ALA A 38 -3.38 3.77 13.89
C ALA A 38 -4.85 3.93 13.46
N ILE A 39 -5.14 5.04 12.80
CA ILE A 39 -6.50 5.31 12.31
C ILE A 39 -6.72 4.54 11.00
N PRO A 40 -7.82 3.77 10.85
CA PRO A 40 -8.13 3.03 9.62
C PRO A 40 -7.97 3.85 8.34
N LEU A 41 -8.59 5.04 8.26
CA LEU A 41 -8.47 5.90 7.09
C LEU A 41 -7.03 6.34 6.78
N ALA A 42 -6.18 6.48 7.81
CA ALA A 42 -4.77 6.77 7.61
C ALA A 42 -4.02 5.56 7.03
N ILE A 43 -4.31 4.35 7.52
CA ILE A 43 -3.77 3.10 6.94
C ILE A 43 -4.19 2.99 5.47
N LEU A 44 -5.48 3.19 5.17
CA LEU A 44 -6.01 3.17 3.81
C LEU A 44 -5.26 4.14 2.90
N GLY A 45 -5.13 5.40 3.34
CA GLY A 45 -4.48 6.46 2.58
C GLY A 45 -3.01 6.15 2.30
N THR A 46 -2.27 5.70 3.31
CA THR A 46 -0.84 5.36 3.19
C THR A 46 -0.63 4.15 2.29
N LEU A 47 -1.42 3.09 2.48
CA LEU A 47 -1.34 1.88 1.65
C LEU A 47 -1.68 2.19 0.19
N SER A 48 -2.75 2.97 -0.05
CA SER A 48 -3.14 3.39 -1.40
C SER A 48 -2.05 4.23 -2.07
N TRP A 49 -1.41 5.14 -1.33
CA TRP A 49 -0.29 5.93 -1.83
C TRP A 49 0.91 5.03 -2.20
N GLN A 50 1.25 4.07 -1.34
CA GLN A 50 2.38 3.17 -1.55
C GLN A 50 2.17 2.24 -2.75
N LEU A 51 0.97 1.68 -2.92
CA LEU A 51 0.63 0.88 -4.11
C LEU A 51 0.71 1.71 -5.39
N ARG A 52 0.20 2.95 -5.39
CA ARG A 52 0.36 3.85 -6.54
C ARG A 52 1.82 4.18 -6.84
N LEU A 53 2.64 4.37 -5.80
CA LEU A 53 4.07 4.61 -5.96
C LEU A 53 4.77 3.39 -6.57
N LEU A 54 4.47 2.19 -6.07
CA LEU A 54 5.00 0.93 -6.62
C LEU A 54 4.60 0.75 -8.08
N LEU A 55 3.33 0.96 -8.42
CA LEU A 55 2.83 0.87 -9.79
C LEU A 55 3.53 1.88 -10.71
N SER A 56 3.63 3.14 -10.28
CA SER A 56 4.31 4.19 -11.05
C SER A 56 5.78 3.85 -11.31
N VAL A 57 6.48 3.37 -10.28
CA VAL A 57 7.89 2.95 -10.39
C VAL A 57 8.02 1.76 -11.33
N LYS A 58 7.12 0.77 -11.25
CA LYS A 58 7.11 -0.41 -12.11
C LYS A 58 6.92 -0.03 -13.58
N VAL A 59 5.93 0.81 -13.88
CA VAL A 59 5.65 1.29 -15.24
C VAL A 59 6.84 2.03 -15.83
N LEU A 60 7.45 2.94 -15.06
CA LEU A 60 8.62 3.69 -15.52
C LEU A 60 9.87 2.81 -15.68
N LYS A 61 10.06 1.84 -14.80
CA LYS A 61 11.15 0.87 -14.89
C LYS A 61 11.02 -0.01 -16.14
N LYS A 62 9.80 -0.43 -16.50
CA LYS A 62 9.49 -1.16 -17.74
C LYS A 62 9.82 -0.34 -18.99
N GLN A 63 9.77 0.99 -18.89
CA GLN A 63 10.22 1.92 -19.95
C GLN A 63 11.75 2.15 -19.97
N GLY A 64 12.51 1.39 -19.18
CA GLY A 64 13.98 1.48 -19.12
C GLY A 64 14.51 2.65 -18.29
N LYS A 65 13.67 3.31 -17.47
CA LYS A 65 14.11 4.43 -16.62
C LYS A 65 14.89 3.93 -15.40
N SER A 66 15.99 4.61 -15.10
CA SER A 66 16.78 4.39 -13.88
C SER A 66 16.09 4.93 -12.63
N VAL A 67 16.50 4.47 -11.45
CA VAL A 67 15.99 4.95 -10.14
C VAL A 67 16.07 6.48 -10.02
N THR A 68 17.15 7.09 -10.51
CA THR A 68 17.40 8.53 -10.43
C THR A 68 16.45 9.31 -11.33
N GLU A 69 16.19 8.81 -12.55
CA GLU A 69 15.19 9.39 -13.46
C GLU A 69 13.78 9.27 -12.87
N ILE A 70 13.44 8.11 -12.31
CA ILE A 70 12.13 7.86 -11.69
C ILE A 70 11.89 8.79 -10.50
N ALA A 71 12.87 8.94 -9.60
CA ALA A 71 12.76 9.85 -8.47
C ALA A 71 12.53 11.30 -8.93
N ARG A 72 13.18 11.71 -10.02
CA ARG A 72 12.99 13.03 -10.65
C ARG A 72 11.59 13.18 -11.25
N ILE A 73 11.11 12.20 -11.99
CA ILE A 73 9.79 12.20 -12.64
C ILE A 73 8.68 12.28 -11.59
N LEU A 74 8.76 11.45 -10.54
CA LEU A 74 7.74 11.36 -9.49
C LEU A 74 7.84 12.48 -8.45
N LYS A 75 8.82 13.39 -8.58
CA LYS A 75 9.13 14.44 -7.60
C LYS A 75 9.16 13.92 -6.15
N SER A 76 9.60 12.66 -6.00
CA SER A 76 9.59 11.94 -4.74
C SER A 76 10.98 11.96 -4.12
N HIS A 77 11.07 11.96 -2.79
CA HIS A 77 12.34 11.75 -2.11
C HIS A 77 12.95 10.41 -2.58
N GLN A 78 14.26 10.37 -2.82
CA GLN A 78 14.93 9.23 -3.44
C GLN A 78 14.77 7.90 -2.66
N TYR A 79 14.47 7.97 -1.36
CA TYR A 79 14.45 6.81 -0.46
C TYR A 79 13.26 5.86 -0.71
N PRO A 80 11.98 6.31 -0.71
CA PRO A 80 10.85 5.48 -1.13
C PRO A 80 10.98 4.96 -2.57
N ALA A 81 11.47 5.80 -3.50
CA ALA A 81 11.64 5.43 -4.91
C ALA A 81 12.64 4.28 -5.09
N LYS A 82 13.78 4.31 -4.36
CA LYS A 82 14.79 3.24 -4.43
C LYS A 82 14.24 1.91 -3.91
N LYS A 83 13.54 1.91 -2.76
CA LYS A 83 12.87 0.71 -2.23
C LYS A 83 11.84 0.18 -3.23
N CYS A 84 10.92 1.02 -3.68
CA CYS A 84 9.91 0.63 -4.66
C CYS A 84 10.54 0.08 -5.95
N TYR A 85 11.67 0.63 -6.41
CA TYR A 85 12.35 0.13 -7.60
C TYR A 85 12.91 -1.28 -7.41
N GLN A 86 13.47 -1.58 -6.24
CA GLN A 86 13.97 -2.92 -5.90
C GLN A 86 12.83 -3.93 -5.74
N TYR A 87 11.70 -3.50 -5.16
CA TYR A 87 10.55 -4.38 -4.89
C TYR A 87 9.59 -4.51 -6.08
N SER A 88 9.59 -3.58 -7.03
CA SER A 88 8.66 -3.56 -8.18
C SER A 88 8.71 -4.78 -9.08
N ASP A 89 9.81 -5.55 -9.05
CA ASP A 89 9.95 -6.77 -9.85
C ASP A 89 9.20 -7.96 -9.24
N LYS A 90 8.89 -7.92 -7.94
CA LYS A 90 8.20 -9.00 -7.25
C LYS A 90 6.71 -9.12 -7.58
N PHE A 91 6.14 -8.07 -8.19
CA PHE A 91 4.70 -7.92 -8.35
C PHE A 91 4.38 -7.51 -9.78
N THR A 92 3.24 -7.94 -10.28
CA THR A 92 2.69 -7.57 -11.60
C THR A 92 1.95 -6.23 -11.55
N GLU A 93 1.69 -5.62 -12.72
CA GLU A 93 0.88 -4.40 -12.76
C GLU A 93 -0.57 -4.71 -12.38
N GLU A 94 -1.05 -5.88 -12.78
CA GLU A 94 -2.39 -6.41 -12.54
C GLU A 94 -2.66 -6.65 -11.06
N GLU A 95 -1.71 -7.25 -10.31
CA GLU A 95 -1.83 -7.43 -8.86
C GLU A 95 -1.91 -6.09 -8.11
N LEU A 96 -1.10 -5.11 -8.52
CA LEU A 96 -1.13 -3.78 -7.91
C LEU A 96 -2.44 -3.04 -8.20
N LEU A 97 -2.98 -3.19 -9.42
CA LEU A 97 -4.27 -2.61 -9.81
C LEU A 97 -5.43 -3.26 -9.03
N GLY A 98 -5.47 -4.58 -8.93
CA GLY A 98 -6.51 -5.29 -8.18
C GLY A 98 -6.55 -4.88 -6.69
N LEU A 99 -5.39 -4.73 -6.05
CA LEU A 99 -5.35 -4.22 -4.67
C LEU A 99 -5.81 -2.77 -4.57
N LEU A 100 -5.49 -1.91 -5.55
CA LEU A 100 -5.98 -0.53 -5.57
C LEU A 100 -7.51 -0.48 -5.74
N GLU A 101 -8.09 -1.38 -6.52
CA GLU A 101 -9.55 -1.53 -6.66
C GLU A 101 -10.21 -1.95 -5.33
N ASN A 102 -9.64 -2.94 -4.63
CA ASN A 102 -10.12 -3.35 -3.31
C ASN A 102 -10.09 -2.18 -2.30
N LEU A 103 -9.00 -1.39 -2.29
CA LEU A 103 -8.90 -0.22 -1.40
C LEU A 103 -9.86 0.91 -1.78
N LEU A 104 -10.15 1.07 -3.07
CA LEU A 104 -11.16 2.02 -3.53
C LEU A 104 -12.55 1.62 -3.04
N GLU A 105 -12.89 0.32 -3.10
CA GLU A 105 -14.13 -0.21 -2.58
C GLU A 105 -14.23 -0.04 -1.06
N ALA A 106 -13.15 -0.32 -0.31
CA ALA A 106 -13.11 -0.01 1.12
C ALA A 106 -13.37 1.47 1.40
N ASN A 107 -12.69 2.37 0.68
CA ASN A 107 -12.91 3.80 0.86
C ASN A 107 -14.36 4.19 0.59
N TYR A 108 -14.96 3.69 -0.51
CA TYR A 108 -16.36 3.91 -0.83
C TYR A 108 -17.29 3.46 0.31
N ASN A 109 -17.07 2.25 0.82
CA ASN A 109 -17.85 1.69 1.93
C ASN A 109 -17.73 2.52 3.22
N ILE A 110 -16.57 3.12 3.48
CA ILE A 110 -16.33 3.96 4.65
C ILE A 110 -17.03 5.32 4.49
N VAL A 111 -16.82 6.01 3.37
CA VAL A 111 -17.37 7.36 3.16
C VAL A 111 -18.89 7.37 3.04
N THR A 112 -19.48 6.26 2.57
CA THR A 112 -20.94 6.08 2.53
C THR A 112 -21.54 5.60 3.85
N GLY A 113 -20.69 5.27 4.84
CA GLY A 113 -21.13 4.75 6.14
C GLY A 113 -21.73 3.35 6.07
N ARG A 114 -21.52 2.60 4.97
CA ARG A 114 -22.04 1.23 4.80
C ARG A 114 -21.42 0.25 5.80
N TYR A 115 -20.13 0.41 6.07
CA TYR A 115 -19.40 -0.38 7.05
C TYR A 115 -18.56 0.53 7.94
N ASN A 116 -18.24 0.04 9.15
CA ASN A 116 -17.26 0.73 9.98
C ASN A 116 -15.85 0.66 9.32
N PRO A 117 -14.96 1.62 9.60
CA PRO A 117 -13.67 1.71 8.91
C PRO A 117 -12.73 0.51 9.05
N GLU A 118 -12.73 -0.16 10.20
CA GLU A 118 -11.89 -1.33 10.44
C GLU A 118 -12.37 -2.52 9.62
N LEU A 119 -13.69 -2.80 9.65
CA LEU A 119 -14.29 -3.88 8.88
C LEU A 119 -14.11 -3.67 7.37
N ALA A 120 -14.30 -2.43 6.89
CA ALA A 120 -14.09 -2.12 5.48
C ALA A 120 -12.65 -2.40 5.02
N LEU A 121 -11.66 -2.10 5.86
CA LEU A 121 -10.26 -2.42 5.59
C LEU A 121 -9.97 -3.92 5.64
N GLU A 122 -10.46 -4.63 6.65
CA GLU A 122 -10.27 -6.08 6.75
C GLU A 122 -10.84 -6.79 5.50
N MET A 123 -12.02 -6.38 5.03
CA MET A 123 -12.60 -6.94 3.80
C MET A 123 -11.74 -6.68 2.57
N ALA A 124 -11.21 -5.46 2.39
CA ALA A 124 -10.35 -5.16 1.24
C ALA A 124 -9.03 -5.95 1.25
N ILE A 125 -8.55 -6.32 2.43
CA ILE A 125 -7.34 -7.14 2.60
C ILE A 125 -7.62 -8.62 2.29
N ILE A 126 -8.86 -9.08 2.51
CA ILE A 126 -9.25 -10.50 2.38
C ILE A 126 -9.88 -10.82 1.02
N ALA A 127 -10.32 -9.83 0.23
CA ALA A 127 -10.79 -10.01 -1.14
C ALA A 127 -9.72 -10.70 -2.00
#